data_AF-A0A4Y2Q6Z6-F1
#
_entry.id   AF-A0A4Y2Q6Z6-F1
#
_cell.length_a   1.000
_cell.length_b   1.000
_cell.length_c   1.000
_cell.angle_alpha   90.00
_cell.angle_beta   90.00
_cell.angle_gamma   90.00
#
_symmetry.space_group_name_H-M   'P 1'
#
loop_
_entity.id
_entity.type
_entity.pdbx_description
1 polymer ?
#
loop_
_entity_poly.entity_id
_entity_poly.type
_entity_poly.pdbx_seq_one_letter_code
_entity_poly.pdbx_strand_id
1 'polypeptide(L)'
;MGTSSNQQSNAFSKFYVIGSEANNDLKLTSPILIHKTILALVGDVKSIKKLNNGNLLIEVLNSKQAENLIKLVKIGNIQVKASPHHTLNHSKGVVSESEFQRDLEEDLLDCLKNQNVIAVKRITLKRNGQIFPTKHLILTFNNPTLPKSVKIAYINCPVKPYIPDPIRCFKCQKFGHTITACRSNKENCARCSLPDHNSQTCKSTTPKCF
;
A
#
# COMPACT_ATOMS: atom_id res chain seq x y z
N MET A 1 33.37 -21.96 -0.07
CA MET A 1 33.12 -20.81 0.83
C MET A 1 32.67 -19.65 -0.03
N GLY A 2 31.36 -19.47 -0.20
CA GLY A 2 30.80 -18.35 -0.96
C GLY A 2 30.50 -17.22 0.00
N THR A 3 31.12 -16.07 -0.23
CA THR A 3 30.94 -14.85 0.55
C THR A 3 29.47 -14.40 0.46
N SER A 4 28.74 -14.54 1.57
CA SER A 4 27.45 -13.88 1.76
C SER A 4 27.72 -12.38 1.77
N SER A 5 27.53 -11.74 0.62
CA SER A 5 27.48 -10.29 0.51
C SER A 5 26.28 -9.84 1.34
N ASN A 6 26.56 -9.40 2.57
CA ASN A 6 25.65 -8.64 3.39
C ASN A 6 25.38 -7.31 2.67
N GLN A 7 24.47 -7.33 1.70
CA GLN A 7 23.84 -6.12 1.21
C GLN A 7 22.87 -5.66 2.30
N GLN A 8 23.42 -5.05 3.33
CA GLN A 8 22.67 -4.19 4.22
C GLN A 8 22.33 -2.96 3.38
N SER A 9 21.27 -3.06 2.57
CA SER A 9 20.83 -1.98 1.72
C SER A 9 20.33 -0.86 2.62
N ASN A 10 21.09 0.24 2.70
CA ASN A 10 20.58 1.54 3.12
C ASN A 10 19.49 1.99 2.14
N ALA A 11 18.35 1.32 2.20
CA ALA A 11 17.20 1.59 1.36
C ALA A 11 16.50 2.83 1.92
N PHE A 12 16.82 3.99 1.36
CA PHE A 12 16.03 5.19 1.59
C PHE A 12 14.66 5.02 0.90
N SER A 13 13.61 5.60 1.48
CA SER A 13 12.29 5.65 0.83
C SER A 13 12.38 6.47 -0.45
N LYS A 14 11.73 6.02 -1.53
CA LYS A 14 11.72 6.73 -2.82
C LYS A 14 10.55 7.70 -2.96
N PHE A 15 9.41 7.37 -2.35
CA PHE A 15 8.18 8.14 -2.45
C PHE A 15 7.87 8.84 -1.14
N TYR A 16 7.56 10.12 -1.20
CA TYR A 16 7.20 10.95 -0.05
C TYR A 16 5.90 11.69 -0.30
N VAL A 17 5.16 11.95 0.78
CA VAL A 17 3.99 12.82 0.78
C VAL A 17 4.31 14.06 1.61
N ILE A 18 4.08 15.23 1.04
CA ILE A 18 4.04 16.50 1.75
C ILE A 18 2.58 16.88 1.96
N GLY A 19 2.17 17.05 3.21
CA GLY A 19 0.87 17.60 3.59
C GLY A 19 1.02 18.93 4.33
N SER A 20 0.00 19.79 4.24
CA SER A 20 -0.12 20.95 5.12
C SER A 20 -0.51 20.50 6.52
N GLU A 21 0.05 21.12 7.55
CA GLU A 21 -0.36 20.84 8.94
C GLU A 21 -1.70 21.50 9.29
N ALA A 22 -2.06 22.60 8.61
CA ALA A 22 -3.35 23.25 8.72
C ALA A 22 -4.09 23.19 7.36
N ASN A 23 -5.32 22.65 7.36
CA ASN A 23 -6.37 22.89 6.36
C ASN A 23 -6.08 22.77 4.85
N ASN A 24 -5.31 21.78 4.38
CA ASN A 24 -5.13 21.49 2.93
C ASN A 24 -4.73 22.72 2.08
N ASP A 25 -4.08 23.73 2.67
CA ASP A 25 -3.78 25.02 2.03
C ASP A 25 -2.92 24.86 0.76
N LEU A 26 -2.14 23.78 0.68
CA LEU A 26 -1.38 23.39 -0.51
C LEU A 26 -2.25 23.22 -1.77
N LYS A 27 -3.56 23.01 -1.63
CA LYS A 27 -4.49 22.91 -2.76
C LYS A 27 -4.59 24.20 -3.56
N LEU A 28 -4.51 25.36 -2.91
CA LEU A 28 -4.64 26.67 -3.56
C LEU A 28 -3.28 27.34 -3.83
N THR A 29 -2.19 26.79 -3.28
CA THR A 29 -0.84 27.30 -3.52
C THR A 29 -0.42 27.19 -4.98
N SER A 30 0.26 28.24 -5.47
CA SER A 30 0.81 28.31 -6.81
C SER A 30 1.80 27.16 -7.07
N PRO A 31 1.64 26.40 -8.18
CA PRO A 31 2.58 25.36 -8.58
C PRO A 31 4.01 25.88 -8.77
N ILE A 32 4.17 27.13 -9.21
CA ILE A 32 5.49 27.75 -9.41
C ILE A 32 6.20 27.94 -8.06
N LEU A 33 5.47 28.41 -7.03
CA LEU A 33 6.02 28.57 -5.69
C LEU A 33 6.47 27.22 -5.12
N ILE A 34 5.60 26.20 -5.23
CA ILE A 34 5.91 24.83 -4.81
C ILE A 34 7.17 24.32 -5.51
N HIS A 35 7.24 24.44 -6.84
CA HIS A 35 8.37 23.96 -7.62
C HIS A 35 9.67 24.68 -7.25
N LYS A 36 9.65 26.01 -7.12
CA LYS A 36 10.84 26.79 -6.73
C LYS A 36 11.33 26.43 -5.32
N THR A 37 10.44 26.24 -4.35
CA THR A 37 10.82 25.85 -2.99
C THR A 37 11.45 24.45 -2.97
N ILE A 38 10.86 23.49 -3.69
CA ILE A 38 11.40 22.12 -3.77
C ILE A 38 12.76 22.15 -4.48
N LEU A 39 12.88 22.85 -5.60
CA LEU A 39 14.12 22.97 -6.35
C LEU A 39 15.25 23.59 -5.51
N ALA A 40 14.94 24.63 -4.73
CA ALA A 40 15.93 25.30 -3.87
C ALA A 40 16.43 24.43 -2.71
N LEU A 41 15.58 23.61 -2.10
CA LEU A 41 15.94 22.79 -0.94
C LEU A 41 16.45 21.38 -1.30
N VAL A 42 15.79 20.76 -2.28
CA VAL A 42 15.97 19.34 -2.64
C VAL A 42 16.70 19.19 -3.98
N GLY A 43 16.59 20.17 -4.87
CA GLY A 43 17.08 20.08 -6.25
C GLY A 43 16.09 19.37 -7.17
N ASP A 44 16.57 18.94 -8.33
CA ASP A 44 15.75 18.25 -9.33
C ASP A 44 15.35 16.85 -8.85
N VAL A 45 14.06 16.68 -8.60
CA VAL A 45 13.45 15.40 -8.21
C VAL A 45 12.87 14.69 -9.42
N LYS A 46 12.64 13.37 -9.32
CA LYS A 46 12.17 12.56 -10.44
C LYS A 46 10.75 12.93 -10.86
N SER A 47 9.86 13.14 -9.91
CA SER A 47 8.51 13.61 -10.20
C SER A 47 7.87 14.33 -9.00
N ILE A 48 6.99 15.27 -9.32
CA ILE A 48 6.13 15.97 -8.36
C ILE A 48 4.70 15.86 -8.89
N LYS A 49 3.79 15.33 -8.07
CA LYS A 49 2.36 15.20 -8.41
C LYS A 49 1.50 15.78 -7.30
N LYS A 50 0.55 16.63 -7.66
CA LYS A 50 -0.47 17.13 -6.72
C LYS A 50 -1.60 16.11 -6.62
N LEU A 51 -1.92 15.71 -5.40
CA LEU A 51 -3.00 14.76 -5.08
C LEU A 51 -4.34 15.49 -4.93
N ASN A 52 -5.45 14.76 -5.08
CA ASN A 52 -6.80 15.34 -4.99
C ASN A 52 -7.14 15.96 -3.64
N ASN A 53 -6.49 15.50 -2.57
CA ASN A 53 -6.61 16.06 -1.23
C ASN A 53 -5.77 17.34 -1.01
N GLY A 54 -4.98 17.76 -2.00
CA GLY A 54 -4.11 18.93 -1.94
C GLY A 54 -2.65 18.63 -1.59
N ASN A 55 -2.34 17.41 -1.12
CA ASN A 55 -0.98 16.99 -0.79
C ASN A 55 -0.11 16.84 -2.03
N LEU A 56 1.21 16.82 -1.83
CA LEU A 56 2.18 16.59 -2.90
C LEU A 56 2.80 15.20 -2.74
N LEU A 57 2.79 14.41 -3.81
CA LEU A 57 3.56 13.19 -3.95
C LEU A 57 4.86 13.50 -4.68
N ILE A 58 5.99 13.16 -4.07
CA ILE A 58 7.32 13.40 -4.62
C ILE A 58 8.08 12.07 -4.71
N GLU A 59 8.71 11.85 -5.87
CA GLU A 59 9.64 10.74 -6.08
C GLU A 59 11.08 11.29 -6.11
N VAL A 60 11.92 10.85 -5.18
CA VAL A 60 13.32 11.26 -5.07
C VAL A 60 14.27 10.31 -5.81
N LEU A 61 15.43 10.82 -6.21
CA LEU A 61 16.46 10.06 -6.92
C LEU A 61 17.53 9.47 -5.99
N ASN A 62 17.83 10.14 -4.87
CA ASN A 62 18.91 9.77 -3.97
C ASN A 62 18.56 10.01 -2.48
N SER A 63 19.38 9.46 -1.58
CA SER A 63 19.19 9.57 -0.13
C SER A 63 19.30 11.02 0.38
N LYS A 64 20.21 11.82 -0.18
CA LYS A 64 20.39 13.23 0.21
C LYS A 64 19.12 14.05 -0.04
N GLN A 65 18.43 13.79 -1.15
CA GLN A 65 17.13 14.40 -1.45
C GLN A 65 16.06 13.98 -0.44
N ALA A 66 16.00 12.70 -0.09
CA ALA A 66 15.09 12.20 0.95
C ALA A 66 15.31 12.91 2.29
N GLU A 67 16.56 13.02 2.74
CA GLU A 67 16.92 13.70 3.98
C GLU A 67 16.54 15.19 3.97
N ASN A 68 16.83 15.90 2.88
CA ASN A 68 16.46 17.30 2.73
C ASN A 68 14.94 17.48 2.68
N LEU A 69 14.23 16.54 2.06
CA LEU A 69 12.79 16.59 1.95
C LEU A 69 12.10 16.41 3.31
N ILE A 70 12.60 15.52 4.16
CA ILE A 70 12.10 15.34 5.54
C ILE A 70 12.30 16.61 6.39
N LYS A 71 13.36 17.37 6.12
CA LYS A 71 13.66 18.64 6.80
C LYS A 71 12.79 19.81 6.30
N LEU A 72 11.98 19.63 5.27
CA LEU A 72 11.10 20.68 4.75
C LEU A 72 9.97 20.98 5.74
N VAL A 73 10.00 22.17 6.33
CA VAL A 73 9.00 22.64 7.30
C VAL A 73 7.99 23.61 6.69
N LYS A 74 8.37 24.36 5.64
CA LYS A 74 7.52 25.42 5.07
C LYS A 74 7.58 25.48 3.55
N ILE A 75 6.44 25.76 2.93
CA ILE A 75 6.35 26.15 1.52
C ILE A 75 5.64 27.50 1.47
N GLY A 76 6.38 28.56 1.14
CA GLY A 76 5.90 29.94 1.32
C GLY A 76 5.54 30.19 2.79
N ASN A 77 4.29 30.54 3.05
CA ASN A 77 3.77 30.81 4.40
C ASN A 77 3.07 29.59 5.05
N ILE A 78 3.02 28.44 4.36
CA ILE A 78 2.30 27.25 4.81
C ILE A 78 3.25 26.32 5.54
N GLN A 79 2.87 25.89 6.75
CA GLN A 79 3.59 24.84 7.47
C GLN A 79 3.25 23.48 6.87
N VAL A 80 4.29 22.73 6.53
CA VAL A 80 4.17 21.43 5.87
C VAL A 80 4.98 20.37 6.60
N LYS A 81 4.56 19.12 6.43
CA LYS A 81 5.28 17.95 6.91
C LYS A 81 5.47 16.96 5.77
N ALA A 82 6.73 16.57 5.55
CA ALA A 82 7.07 15.48 4.65
C ALA A 82 7.15 14.16 5.42
N SER A 83 6.60 13.10 4.84
CA SER A 83 6.71 11.73 5.37
C SER A 83 6.83 10.71 4.24
N PRO A 84 7.51 9.57 4.46
CA PRO A 84 7.52 8.48 3.50
C PRO A 84 6.10 8.04 3.15
N HIS A 85 5.85 7.79 1.86
CA HIS A 85 4.55 7.29 1.42
C HIS A 85 4.33 5.86 1.95
N HIS A 86 3.24 5.67 2.70
CA HIS A 86 2.92 4.44 3.43
C HIS A 86 2.77 3.17 2.58
N THR A 87 2.35 3.28 1.30
CA THR A 87 2.22 2.11 0.40
C THR A 87 3.21 2.09 -0.76
N LEU A 88 3.44 3.21 -1.46
CA LEU A 88 4.28 3.24 -2.66
C LEU A 88 5.75 2.84 -2.44
N ASN A 89 6.26 2.90 -1.21
CA ASN A 89 7.61 2.40 -0.88
C ASN A 89 7.68 0.89 -0.66
N HIS A 90 6.54 0.21 -0.74
CA HIS A 90 6.43 -1.22 -0.50
C HIS A 90 5.86 -1.91 -1.72
N SER A 91 6.26 -3.16 -1.90
CA SER A 91 5.66 -4.07 -2.88
C SER A 91 5.14 -5.31 -2.16
N LYS A 92 4.13 -5.94 -2.74
CA LYS A 92 3.54 -7.17 -2.19
C LYS A 92 3.62 -8.28 -3.21
N GLY A 93 4.11 -9.43 -2.78
CA GLY A 93 4.27 -10.62 -3.59
C GLY A 93 3.60 -11.83 -2.97
N VAL A 94 3.31 -12.84 -3.77
CA VAL A 94 2.79 -14.13 -3.36
C VAL A 94 3.80 -15.22 -3.67
N VAL A 95 4.15 -16.00 -2.66
CA VAL A 95 4.89 -17.25 -2.76
C VAL A 95 3.91 -18.41 -2.54
N SER A 96 4.09 -19.51 -3.26
CA SER A 96 3.15 -20.65 -3.28
C SER A 96 3.86 -21.99 -3.10
N GLU A 97 4.38 -22.25 -1.91
CA GLU A 97 5.18 -23.44 -1.60
C GLU A 97 4.54 -24.26 -0.47
N SER A 98 4.33 -25.56 -0.70
CA SER A 98 3.66 -26.45 0.26
C SER A 98 4.52 -26.81 1.46
N GLU A 99 5.84 -26.78 1.32
CA GLU A 99 6.79 -27.05 2.42
C GLU A 99 6.52 -26.13 3.62
N PHE A 100 6.18 -24.86 3.35
CA PHE A 100 5.93 -23.88 4.39
C PHE A 100 4.50 -23.85 4.92
N GLN A 101 3.67 -24.85 4.63
CA GLN A 101 2.24 -24.79 4.99
C GLN A 101 2.01 -24.84 6.51
N ARG A 102 2.94 -25.46 7.26
CA ARG A 102 2.85 -25.66 8.71
C ARG A 102 3.68 -24.65 9.52
N ASP A 103 4.60 -23.92 8.88
CA ASP A 103 5.44 -22.95 9.56
C ASP A 103 4.66 -21.72 10.03
N LEU A 104 5.15 -21.11 11.10
CA LEU A 104 4.58 -19.86 11.62
C LEU A 104 5.03 -18.68 10.77
N GLU A 105 4.18 -17.64 10.68
CA GLU A 105 4.49 -16.44 9.92
C GLU A 105 5.70 -15.68 10.51
N GLU A 106 5.91 -15.79 11.83
CA GLU A 106 7.02 -15.17 12.54
C GLU A 106 8.37 -15.80 12.17
N ASP A 107 8.45 -17.14 12.14
CA ASP A 107 9.66 -17.87 11.74
C ASP A 107 10.03 -17.59 10.28
N LEU A 108 9.01 -17.55 9.40
CA LEU A 108 9.18 -17.21 7.99
C LEU A 108 9.66 -15.78 7.81
N LEU A 109 9.12 -14.84 8.59
CA LEU A 109 9.55 -13.45 8.57
C LEU A 109 11.01 -13.33 8.99
N ASP A 110 11.42 -14.02 10.05
CA ASP A 110 12.81 -14.00 10.54
C ASP A 110 13.80 -14.48 9.48
N CYS A 111 13.47 -15.57 8.77
CA CYS A 111 14.26 -16.09 7.66
C CYS A 111 14.37 -15.12 6.46
N LEU A 112 13.44 -14.17 6.33
CA LEU A 112 13.29 -13.30 5.16
C LEU A 112 13.70 -11.84 5.42
N LYS A 113 14.02 -11.47 6.66
CA LYS A 113 14.43 -10.10 7.04
C LYS A 113 15.61 -9.59 6.20
N ASN A 114 16.58 -10.45 5.93
CA ASN A 114 17.75 -10.15 5.10
C ASN A 114 17.42 -9.89 3.62
N GLN A 115 16.20 -10.21 3.17
CA GLN A 115 15.70 -10.00 1.82
C GLN A 115 14.66 -8.88 1.76
N ASN A 116 14.72 -7.94 2.71
CA ASN A 116 13.85 -6.78 2.81
C ASN A 116 12.35 -7.12 2.99
N VAL A 117 12.01 -8.29 3.53
CA VAL A 117 10.62 -8.61 3.90
C VAL A 117 10.32 -8.03 5.28
N ILE A 118 9.22 -7.29 5.39
CA ILE A 118 8.77 -6.65 6.64
C ILE A 118 7.50 -7.27 7.22
N ALA A 119 6.76 -8.02 6.41
CA ALA A 119 5.58 -8.74 6.89
C ALA A 119 5.34 -9.99 6.02
N VAL A 120 4.95 -11.06 6.68
CA VAL A 120 4.45 -12.29 6.07
C VAL A 120 3.00 -12.44 6.49
N LYS A 121 2.13 -12.85 5.58
CA LYS A 121 0.73 -13.17 5.87
C LYS A 121 0.31 -14.40 5.08
N ARG A 122 -0.19 -15.42 5.75
CA ARG A 122 -0.71 -16.62 5.14
C ARG A 122 -2.14 -16.40 4.66
N ILE A 123 -2.42 -16.84 3.43
CA ILE A 123 -3.79 -16.92 2.94
C ILE A 123 -4.42 -18.15 3.58
N THR A 124 -5.57 -17.98 4.21
CA THR A 124 -6.32 -19.06 4.85
C THR A 124 -7.66 -19.27 4.14
N LEU A 125 -8.14 -20.51 4.17
CA LEU A 125 -9.45 -20.87 3.64
C LEU A 125 -10.39 -21.14 4.80
N LYS A 126 -11.60 -20.59 4.74
CA LYS A 126 -12.66 -20.91 5.70
C LYS A 126 -13.59 -21.95 5.09
N ARG A 127 -13.69 -23.15 5.70
CA ARG A 127 -14.62 -24.22 5.31
C ARG A 127 -15.38 -24.68 6.55
N ASN A 128 -16.72 -24.70 6.48
CA ASN A 128 -17.59 -25.13 7.57
C ASN A 128 -17.28 -24.44 8.93
N GLY A 129 -16.94 -23.15 8.89
CA GLY A 129 -16.58 -22.39 10.10
C GLY A 129 -15.12 -22.54 10.57
N GLN A 130 -14.39 -23.54 10.08
CA GLN A 130 -12.99 -23.79 10.44
C GLN A 130 -12.03 -23.10 9.47
N ILE A 131 -10.87 -22.68 9.97
CA ILE A 131 -9.82 -21.97 9.22
C ILE A 131 -8.69 -22.96 8.88
N PHE A 132 -8.35 -23.06 7.61
CA PHE A 132 -7.31 -23.94 7.10
C PHE A 132 -6.14 -23.13 6.51
N PRO A 133 -4.89 -23.39 6.92
CA PRO A 133 -3.72 -22.75 6.32
C PRO A 133 -3.51 -23.25 4.89
N THR A 134 -3.22 -22.32 3.96
CA THR A 134 -2.81 -22.69 2.59
C THR A 134 -1.30 -22.57 2.42
N LYS A 135 -0.80 -23.08 1.29
CA LYS A 135 0.58 -22.90 0.82
C LYS A 135 0.92 -21.48 0.36
N HIS A 136 -0.06 -20.58 0.31
CA HIS A 136 0.11 -19.25 -0.24
C HIS A 136 0.46 -18.24 0.86
N LEU A 137 1.59 -17.58 0.68
CA LEU A 137 2.11 -16.54 1.57
C LEU A 137 2.16 -15.22 0.83
N ILE A 138 1.59 -14.18 1.41
CA ILE A 138 1.74 -12.79 0.98
C ILE A 138 2.96 -12.22 1.71
N LEU A 139 3.96 -11.80 0.96
CA LEU A 139 5.16 -11.14 1.46
C LEU A 139 5.03 -9.64 1.18
N THR A 140 5.28 -8.81 2.20
CA THR A 140 5.41 -7.36 2.03
C THR A 140 6.88 -6.98 2.09
N PHE A 141 7.37 -6.37 1.03
CA PHE A 141 8.76 -5.94 0.89
C PHE A 141 8.92 -4.46 1.22
N ASN A 142 10.02 -4.08 1.86
CA ASN A 142 10.48 -2.71 2.05
C ASN A 142 11.18 -2.16 0.80
N ASN A 143 10.63 -2.45 -0.38
CA ASN A 143 11.13 -1.98 -1.66
C ASN A 143 9.94 -1.75 -2.61
N PRO A 144 9.86 -0.61 -3.31
CA PRO A 144 8.83 -0.37 -4.32
C PRO A 144 8.85 -1.38 -5.48
N THR A 145 10.03 -1.93 -5.82
CA THR A 145 10.16 -2.91 -6.89
C THR A 145 10.05 -4.32 -6.34
N LEU A 146 9.13 -5.12 -6.91
CA LEU A 146 8.92 -6.50 -6.51
C LEU A 146 10.10 -7.39 -6.98
N PRO A 147 10.74 -8.17 -6.10
CA PRO A 147 11.74 -9.15 -6.50
C PRO A 147 11.09 -10.30 -7.29
N LYS A 148 11.85 -10.94 -8.18
CA LYS A 148 11.37 -12.08 -8.99
C LYS A 148 11.29 -13.39 -8.18
N SER A 149 12.16 -13.54 -7.20
CA SER A 149 12.20 -14.68 -6.29
C SER A 149 12.75 -14.28 -4.92
N VAL A 150 12.46 -15.09 -3.92
CA VAL A 150 13.07 -15.04 -2.58
C VAL A 150 13.55 -16.42 -2.19
N LYS A 151 14.59 -16.48 -1.36
CA LYS A 151 15.07 -17.74 -0.81
C LYS A 151 14.55 -17.92 0.61
N ILE A 152 13.74 -18.94 0.85
CA ILE A 152 13.29 -19.31 2.20
C ILE A 152 14.05 -20.58 2.58
N ALA A 153 14.87 -20.50 3.63
CA ALA A 153 15.86 -21.53 3.96
C ALA A 153 16.73 -21.90 2.75
N TYR A 154 16.60 -23.12 2.23
CA TYR A 154 17.32 -23.61 1.04
C TYR A 154 16.49 -23.56 -0.25
N ILE A 155 15.21 -23.17 -0.19
CA ILE A 155 14.28 -23.23 -1.32
C ILE A 155 14.19 -21.85 -2.01
N ASN A 156 14.40 -21.82 -3.33
CA ASN A 156 14.19 -20.62 -4.14
C ASN A 156 12.73 -20.54 -4.59
N CYS A 157 12.01 -19.55 -4.07
CA CYS A 157 10.58 -19.38 -4.24
C CYS A 157 10.30 -18.26 -5.26
N PRO A 158 9.62 -18.55 -6.39
CA PRO A 158 9.21 -17.50 -7.31
C PRO A 158 8.15 -16.60 -6.66
N VAL A 159 8.30 -15.29 -6.85
CA VAL A 159 7.39 -14.29 -6.30
C VAL A 159 6.49 -13.75 -7.42
N LYS A 160 5.18 -13.89 -7.24
CA LYS A 160 4.18 -13.31 -8.15
C LYS A 160 3.61 -12.02 -7.55
N PRO A 161 3.24 -11.00 -8.34
CA PRO A 161 2.55 -9.82 -7.80
C PRO A 161 1.29 -10.21 -7.02
N TYR A 162 1.13 -9.64 -5.83
CA TYR A 162 -0.11 -9.78 -5.08
C TYR A 162 -1.20 -8.89 -5.69
N ILE A 163 -2.31 -9.49 -6.08
CA ILE A 163 -3.51 -8.79 -6.55
C ILE A 163 -4.54 -8.87 -5.41
N PRO A 164 -4.89 -7.75 -4.75
CA PRO A 164 -5.90 -7.76 -3.70
C PRO A 164 -7.30 -8.04 -4.24
N ASP A 165 -8.17 -8.52 -3.37
CA ASP A 165 -9.58 -8.72 -3.72
C ASP A 165 -10.23 -7.40 -4.15
N PRO A 166 -11.09 -7.41 -5.19
CA PRO A 166 -11.80 -6.22 -5.62
C PRO A 166 -12.58 -5.58 -4.48
N ILE A 167 -12.35 -4.28 -4.26
CA ILE A 167 -13.08 -3.52 -3.25
C ILE A 167 -14.53 -3.39 -3.69
N ARG A 168 -15.46 -3.89 -2.88
CA ARG A 168 -16.91 -3.71 -3.05
C ARG A 168 -17.42 -2.71 -2.01
N CYS A 169 -18.16 -1.70 -2.46
CA CYS A 169 -18.82 -0.76 -1.57
C CYS A 169 -20.06 -1.42 -0.97
N PHE A 170 -20.09 -1.69 0.33
CA PHE A 170 -21.27 -2.31 0.97
C PHE A 170 -22.48 -1.37 1.11
N LYS A 171 -22.35 -0.08 0.75
CA LYS A 171 -23.49 0.85 0.65
C LYS A 171 -24.22 0.69 -0.67
N CYS A 172 -23.52 0.80 -1.80
CA CYS A 172 -24.15 0.81 -3.13
C CYS A 172 -23.94 -0.48 -3.95
N GLN A 173 -23.21 -1.45 -3.41
CA GLN A 173 -22.81 -2.73 -4.01
C GLN A 173 -21.91 -2.65 -5.24
N LYS A 174 -21.51 -1.46 -5.71
CA LYS A 174 -20.58 -1.29 -6.84
C LYS A 174 -19.12 -1.51 -6.41
N PHE A 175 -18.29 -1.93 -7.36
CA PHE A 175 -16.86 -2.13 -7.15
C PHE A 175 -16.05 -0.82 -7.28
N GLY A 176 -14.83 -0.84 -6.73
CA GLY A 176 -13.81 0.20 -6.95
C GLY A 176 -13.74 1.32 -5.90
N HIS A 177 -14.59 1.29 -4.86
CA HIS A 177 -14.54 2.30 -3.79
C HIS A 177 -15.03 1.75 -2.44
N THR A 178 -14.56 2.38 -1.36
CA THR A 178 -15.01 2.09 0.01
C THR A 178 -16.35 2.76 0.29
N ILE A 179 -16.97 2.42 1.43
CA ILE A 179 -18.20 3.08 1.91
C ILE A 179 -17.96 4.59 2.12
N THR A 180 -16.81 4.97 2.68
CA THR A 180 -16.45 6.36 2.96
C THR A 180 -16.25 7.21 1.71
N ALA A 181 -15.83 6.60 0.60
CA ALA A 181 -15.67 7.28 -0.69
C ALA A 181 -16.93 7.18 -1.58
N CYS A 182 -18.02 6.58 -1.08
CA CYS A 182 -19.23 6.37 -1.86
C CYS A 182 -19.96 7.69 -2.11
N ARG A 183 -20.19 8.00 -3.38
CA ARG A 183 -20.97 9.17 -3.83
C ARG A 183 -22.47 8.89 -3.98
N SER A 184 -22.88 7.64 -3.83
CA SER A 184 -24.30 7.27 -3.93
C SER A 184 -25.04 7.73 -2.68
N ASN A 185 -26.16 8.42 -2.88
CA ASN A 185 -27.06 8.81 -1.79
C ASN A 185 -27.97 7.64 -1.36
N LYS A 186 -28.19 6.65 -2.24
CA LYS A 186 -28.99 5.47 -1.96
C LYS A 186 -28.13 4.30 -1.47
N GLU A 187 -28.69 3.51 -0.56
CA GLU A 187 -28.17 2.18 -0.24
C GLU A 187 -28.85 1.13 -1.12
N ASN A 188 -28.08 0.11 -1.52
CA ASN A 188 -28.57 -1.01 -2.31
C ASN A 188 -28.36 -2.30 -1.51
N CYS A 189 -29.38 -3.14 -1.49
CA CYS A 189 -29.33 -4.41 -0.79
C CYS A 189 -28.40 -5.41 -1.47
N ALA A 190 -27.47 -6.03 -0.73
CA ALA A 190 -26.56 -7.04 -1.28
C ALA A 190 -27.25 -8.38 -1.57
N ARG A 191 -28.47 -8.60 -1.06
CA ARG A 191 -29.26 -9.80 -1.33
C ARG A 191 -30.09 -9.63 -2.60
N CYS A 192 -30.90 -8.57 -2.71
CA CYS A 192 -31.88 -8.45 -3.80
C CYS A 192 -31.58 -7.34 -4.82
N SER A 193 -30.46 -6.62 -4.69
CA SER A 193 -30.02 -5.52 -5.57
C SER A 193 -30.97 -4.32 -5.66
N LEU A 194 -32.07 -4.30 -4.91
CA LEU A 194 -33.01 -3.18 -4.89
C LEU A 194 -32.49 -2.02 -4.02
N PRO A 195 -32.84 -0.77 -4.37
CA PRO A 195 -32.45 0.40 -3.61
C PRO A 195 -33.25 0.52 -2.29
N ASP A 196 -32.83 1.49 -1.48
CA ASP A 196 -33.53 2.05 -0.32
C ASP A 196 -33.64 1.13 0.91
N HIS A 197 -32.87 0.04 0.96
CA HIS A 197 -32.67 -0.77 2.17
C HIS A 197 -31.35 -1.57 2.14
N ASN A 198 -30.90 -2.04 3.30
CA ASN A 198 -29.73 -2.90 3.44
C ASN A 198 -30.10 -4.39 3.55
N SER A 199 -29.09 -5.26 3.55
CA SER A 199 -29.30 -6.72 3.61
C SER A 199 -29.91 -7.22 4.92
N GLN A 200 -29.81 -6.46 6.01
CA GLN A 200 -30.37 -6.86 7.32
C GLN A 200 -31.88 -6.64 7.37
N THR A 201 -32.38 -5.60 6.71
CA THR A 201 -33.82 -5.27 6.64
C THR A 201 -34.50 -5.86 5.39
N CYS A 202 -33.78 -6.68 4.62
CA CYS A 202 -34.27 -7.24 3.37
C CYS A 202 -35.28 -8.37 3.59
N LYS A 203 -36.51 -8.16 3.13
CA LYS A 203 -37.59 -9.16 3.11
C LYS A 203 -37.52 -10.14 1.93
N SER A 204 -36.64 -9.89 0.96
CA SER A 204 -36.49 -10.79 -0.20
C SER A 204 -35.89 -12.12 0.23
N THR A 205 -36.53 -13.22 -0.16
CA THR A 205 -36.03 -14.58 0.03
C THR A 205 -35.14 -15.03 -1.13
N THR A 206 -35.31 -14.42 -2.31
CA THR A 206 -34.51 -14.70 -3.50
C THR A 206 -33.35 -13.72 -3.63
N PRO A 207 -32.11 -14.22 -3.78
CA PRO A 207 -30.97 -13.38 -4.12
C PRO A 207 -31.03 -12.97 -5.60
N LYS A 208 -30.63 -11.73 -5.89
CA LYS A 208 -30.49 -11.20 -7.25
C LYS A 208 -29.07 -10.69 -7.46
N CYS A 209 -28.58 -10.83 -8.69
CA CYS A 209 -27.34 -10.18 -9.12
C CYS A 209 -27.58 -8.68 -9.32
N PHE A 210 -26.51 -7.91 -9.23
CA PHE A 210 -26.51 -6.49 -9.58
C PHE A 210 -26.22 -6.30 -11.06
#